data_AF-A0A158ARL5-F1
#
_entry.id   AF-A0A158ARL5-F1
#
_cell.length_a   1.000
_cell.length_b   1.000
_cell.length_c   1.000
_cell.angle_alpha   90.00
_cell.angle_beta   90.00
_cell.angle_gamma   90.00
#
_symmetry.space_group_name_H-M   'P 1'
#
loop_
_entity.id
_entity.type
_entity.pdbx_description
1 polymer ?
#
loop_
_entity_poly.entity_id
_entity_poly.type
_entity_poly.pdbx_seq_one_letter_code
_entity_poly.pdbx_strand_id
1 'polypeptide(L)' 'MSFSMIVGRYQIVATSGVENGSVRVGKSEAEAYDVIDRKRGGHARLEKQGVTLDTAWFYCIRRQASAQGVSLLH' A
#
# COMPACT_ATOMS: atom_id res chain seq x y z
N MET A 1 2.99 17.09 5.41
CA MET A 1 2.73 15.83 6.16
C MET A 1 2.55 14.73 5.13
N SER A 2 3.21 13.57 5.27
CA SER A 2 3.08 12.49 4.29
C SER A 2 1.74 11.78 4.41
N PHE A 3 1.18 11.36 3.27
CA PHE A 3 -0.09 10.66 3.23
C PHE A 3 0.11 9.15 3.36
N SER A 4 -0.71 8.52 4.21
CA SER A 4 -0.85 7.07 4.22
C SER A 4 -2.26 6.65 4.62
N MET A 5 -2.67 5.47 4.17
CA MET A 5 -3.93 4.84 4.56
C MET A 5 -3.70 3.41 5.03
N ILE A 6 -4.57 2.95 5.93
CA ILE A 6 -4.54 1.60 6.49
C ILE A 6 -5.63 0.76 5.83
N VAL A 7 -5.28 -0.40 5.30
CA VAL A 7 -6.21 -1.39 4.75
C VAL A 7 -5.92 -2.74 5.41
N GLY A 8 -6.67 -3.05 6.46
CA GLY A 8 -6.42 -4.21 7.31
C GLY A 8 -5.00 -4.21 7.89
N ARG A 9 -4.22 -5.25 7.60
CA ARG A 9 -2.81 -5.36 8.04
C ARG A 9 -1.84 -4.53 7.19
N TYR A 10 -2.28 -4.01 6.04
CA TYR A 10 -1.42 -3.28 5.13
C TYR A 10 -1.51 -1.77 5.36
N GLN A 11 -0.47 -1.06 4.97
CA GLN A 11 -0.41 0.39 4.89
C GLN A 11 -0.01 0.79 3.48
N ILE A 12 -0.78 1.67 2.86
CA ILE A 12 -0.48 2.26 1.56
C ILE A 12 0.10 3.64 1.82
N VAL A 13 1.26 3.95 1.24
CA VAL A 13 2.00 5.19 1.49
C VAL A 13 2.18 5.93 0.17
N ALA A 14 1.83 7.22 0.13
CA ALA A 14 2.11 8.07 -1.04
C ALA A 14 3.61 8.34 -1.15
N THR A 15 4.17 8.18 -2.35
CA THR A 15 5.57 8.44 -2.65
C THR A 15 5.73 9.34 -3.88
N SER A 16 6.89 9.98 -3.97
CA SER A 16 7.33 10.74 -5.15
C SER A 16 7.66 9.86 -6.37
N GLY A 17 7.33 8.56 -6.33
CA GLY A 17 7.69 7.63 -7.41
C GLY A 17 9.13 7.10 -7.31
N VAL A 18 9.37 5.95 -7.95
CA VAL A 18 10.69 5.27 -7.91
C VAL A 18 11.76 6.09 -8.62
N GLU A 19 11.41 6.76 -9.72
CA GLU A 19 12.33 7.59 -10.50
C GLU A 19 12.86 8.78 -9.69
N ASN A 20 12.10 9.27 -8.71
CA ASN A 20 12.49 10.37 -7.82
C ASN A 20 12.95 9.88 -6.43
N GLY A 21 13.49 8.66 -6.32
CA GLY A 21 14.06 8.13 -5.08
C GLY A 21 13.03 7.66 -4.04
N SER A 22 11.75 7.57 -4.39
CA SER A 22 10.65 7.00 -3.59
C SER A 22 10.51 7.61 -2.18
N VAL A 23 10.47 8.94 -2.12
CA VAL A 23 10.31 9.69 -0.86
C VAL A 23 8.83 9.77 -0.49
N ARG A 24 8.49 9.69 0.81
CA ARG A 24 7.11 9.83 1.27
C ARG A 24 6.62 11.27 1.13
N VAL A 25 5.46 11.46 0.48
CA VAL A 25 4.92 12.78 0.15
C VAL A 25 3.45 12.93 0.56
N GLY A 26 2.89 14.14 0.42
CA GLY A 26 1.46 14.37 0.60
C GLY A 26 0.62 13.70 -0.51
N LYS A 27 -0.71 13.63 -0.31
CA LYS A 27 -1.60 12.99 -1.30
C LYS A 27 -1.60 13.72 -2.65
N SER A 28 -1.56 15.05 -2.64
CA SER A 28 -1.55 15.89 -3.85
C SER A 28 -0.24 15.86 -4.62
N GLU A 29 0.83 15.37 -4.00
CA GLU A 29 2.19 15.29 -4.56
C GLU A 29 2.56 13.84 -4.92
N ALA A 30 1.62 12.90 -4.74
CA ALA A 30 1.87 11.49 -4.92
C ALA A 30 1.96 11.14 -6.42
N GLU A 31 3.10 10.60 -6.82
CA GLU A 31 3.30 10.03 -8.16
C GLU A 31 3.12 8.52 -8.15
N ALA A 32 3.38 7.88 -7.01
CA ALA A 32 3.17 6.45 -6.82
C ALA A 32 2.83 6.12 -5.37
N TYR A 33 2.57 4.83 -5.13
CA TYR A 33 2.24 4.30 -3.81
C TYR A 33 3.01 3.02 -3.51
N ASP A 34 3.47 2.92 -2.27
CA ASP A 34 4.08 1.72 -1.72
C ASP A 34 3.09 0.99 -0.81
N VAL A 35 3.12 -0.34 -0.80
CA VAL A 35 2.35 -1.17 0.13
C VAL A 35 3.29 -1.81 1.14
N ILE A 36 3.03 -1.54 2.41
CA ILE A 36 3.79 -2.06 3.55
C ILE A 36 2.90 -3.01 4.34
N ASP A 37 3.37 -4.23 4.57
CA ASP A 37 2.76 -5.19 5.48
C ASP A 37 3.16 -4.86 6.93
N ARG A 38 2.16 -4.62 7.79
CA ARG A 38 2.33 -4.28 9.21
C ARG A 38 2.04 -5.45 10.13
N LYS A 39 2.55 -6.65 9.83
CA LYS A 39 2.38 -7.85 10.70
C LYS A 39 2.63 -7.50 12.17
N ARG A 40 1.71 -7.92 13.05
CA ARG A 40 1.90 -7.80 14.50
C ARG A 40 3.08 -8.68 14.92
N GLY A 41 4.09 -8.08 15.54
CA GLY A 41 5.23 -8.79 16.12
C GLY A 41 6.43 -9.00 15.19
N GLY A 42 6.47 -8.36 14.01
CA GLY A 42 7.62 -8.43 13.10
C GLY A 42 7.96 -7.09 12.46
N HIS A 43 9.09 -7.03 11.75
CA HIS A 43 9.48 -5.85 10.99
C HIS A 43 8.50 -5.61 9.83
N ALA A 44 8.15 -4.34 9.62
CA ALA A 44 7.35 -3.91 8.48
C ALA A 44 8.04 -4.32 7.17
N ARG A 45 7.29 -4.93 6.25
CA ARG A 45 7.83 -5.44 4.98
C ARG A 45 7.22 -4.70 3.80
N LEU A 46 8.05 -4.30 2.83
CA LEU A 46 7.60 -3.78 1.55
C LEU A 46 7.04 -4.92 0.69
N GLU A 47 5.78 -4.82 0.30
CA GLU A 47 5.05 -5.81 -0.51
C GLU A 47 4.90 -5.36 -1.96
N LYS A 48 4.68 -4.06 -2.18
CA LYS A 48 4.64 -3.41 -3.49
C LYS A 48 5.33 -2.07 -3.39
N GLN A 49 6.00 -1.68 -4.47
CA GLN A 49 6.70 -0.41 -4.56
C GLN A 49 6.30 0.31 -5.85
N GLY A 50 6.09 1.61 -5.78
CA GLY A 50 5.93 2.44 -6.97
C GLY A 50 4.70 2.11 -7.83
N VAL A 51 3.62 1.63 -7.21
CA VAL A 51 2.39 1.25 -7.95
C VAL A 51 1.35 2.36 -7.93
N THR A 52 0.35 2.29 -8.81
CA THR A 52 -0.81 3.17 -8.75
C THR A 52 -1.64 2.93 -7.49
N LEU A 53 -2.44 3.93 -7.07
CA LEU A 53 -3.32 3.79 -5.91
C LEU A 53 -4.28 2.61 -6.05
N ASP A 54 -4.91 2.46 -7.22
CA ASP A 54 -5.84 1.35 -7.49
C ASP A 54 -5.16 -0.01 -7.37
N THR A 55 -3.93 -0.14 -7.89
CA THR A 55 -3.15 -1.38 -7.78
C THR A 55 -2.83 -1.69 -6.32
N ALA A 56 -2.40 -0.69 -5.55
CA ALA A 56 -2.15 -0.84 -4.12
C ALA A 56 -3.42 -1.23 -3.36
N TRP A 57 -4.54 -0.58 -3.67
CA TRP A 57 -5.85 -0.84 -3.06
C TRP A 57 -6.34 -2.26 -3.34
N PHE A 58 -6.37 -2.67 -4.61
CA PHE A 58 -6.80 -4.01 -5.01
C PHE A 58 -5.91 -5.09 -4.42
N TYR A 59 -4.60 -4.87 -4.34
CA TYR A 59 -3.69 -5.79 -3.66
C TYR A 59 -4.11 -6.00 -2.20
N CYS A 60 -4.32 -4.92 -1.45
CA CYS A 60 -4.68 -4.98 -0.04
C CYS A 60 -6.05 -5.65 0.17
N ILE A 61 -7.07 -5.24 -0.59
CA ILE A 61 -8.44 -5.74 -0.44
C ILE A 61 -8.54 -7.24 -0.82
N ARG A 62 -7.86 -7.69 -1.88
CA ARG A 62 -7.80 -9.13 -2.23
C ARG A 62 -7.17 -9.96 -1.11
N ARG A 63 -6.04 -9.50 -0.55
CA ARG A 63 -5.38 -10.19 0.57
C ARG A 63 -6.24 -10.23 1.82
N GLN A 64 -6.94 -9.13 2.12
CA GLN A 64 -7.85 -9.07 3.26
C GLN A 64 -9.04 -10.02 3.09
N ALA A 65 -9.65 -10.06 1.90
CA ALA A 65 -10.74 -10.99 1.60
C ALA A 65 -10.27 -12.45 1.69
N SER A 66 -9.12 -12.79 1.11
CA SER A 66 -8.54 -14.14 1.24
C SER A 66 -8.28 -14.54 2.69
N ALA A 67 -7.81 -13.63 3.53
CA ALA A 67 -7.61 -13.88 4.96
C ALA A 67 -8.92 -14.10 5.73
N GLN A 68 -10.05 -13.60 5.20
CA GLN A 68 -11.39 -13.80 5.74
C GLN A 68 -12.13 -14.98 5.10
N GLY A 69 -11.48 -15.72 4.19
CA GLY A 69 -12.13 -16.81 3.46
C GLY A 69 -13.15 -16.35 2.40
N VAL A 70 -13.09 -15.07 2.01
CA VAL A 70 -13.99 -14.46 1.01
C VAL A 70 -13.25 -14.35 -0.33
N SER A 71 -13.91 -14.78 -1.41
CA SER A 71 -13.43 -14.56 -2.77
C SER A 71 -14.06 -13.28 -3.34
N LEU A 72 -13.22 -12.36 -3.80
CA LEU A 72 -13.67 -11.19 -4.55
C LEU A 72 -13.71 -11.54 -6.03
N LEU A 73 -14.92 -11.50 -6.60
CA LEU A 73 -15.13 -11.54 -8.03
C LEU A 73 -15.01 -10.11 -8.58
N HIS A 74 -14.31 -9.95 -9.69
CA HIS A 74 -13.99 -8.66 -10.29
C HIS A 74 -14.27 -8.70 -11.79
#